data_AF-A0A1I4N5C7-F1
#
_entry.id   AF-A0A1I4N5C7-F1
#
_cell.length_a   1.000
_cell.length_b   1.000
_cell.length_c   1.000
_cell.angle_alpha   90.00
_cell.angle_beta   90.00
_cell.angle_gamma   90.00
#
_symmetry.space_group_name_H-M   'P 1'
#
loop_
_entity.id
_entity.type
_entity.pdbx_description
1 polymer ?
#
loop_
_entity_poly.entity_id
_entity_poly.type
_entity_poly.pdbx_seq_one_letter_code
_entity_poly.pdbx_strand_id
1 'polypeptide(L)'
;MKLPVMSKRALALLAFVASPTLCFAQADVAEGRQIFVKGAGPLPACALCHALKDAGSTGAIGPDLDEMRPDAKRVETVLRNGMGPMPAFGTALSDAQIQAVVRYVVNSTNH
;
A
#
# COMPACT_ATOMS: atom_id res chain seq x y z
N MET A 1 19.22 -51.14 42.82
CA MET A 1 19.88 -51.60 41.59
C MET A 1 19.45 -50.67 40.45
N LYS A 2 20.40 -49.85 39.97
CA LYS A 2 20.45 -49.11 38.68
C LYS A 2 19.29 -48.16 38.32
N LEU A 3 19.54 -46.86 38.49
CA LEU A 3 19.14 -45.84 37.51
C LEU A 3 20.01 -46.00 36.25
N PRO A 4 19.48 -45.74 35.05
CA PRO A 4 20.07 -44.62 34.30
C PRO A 4 19.10 -43.78 33.43
N VAL A 5 19.39 -42.46 33.44
CA VAL A 5 19.56 -41.58 32.26
C VAL A 5 18.33 -40.97 31.58
N MET A 6 17.98 -39.78 32.08
CA MET A 6 17.84 -38.48 31.39
C MET A 6 17.92 -38.50 29.83
N SER A 7 16.76 -38.49 29.16
CA SER A 7 16.68 -38.12 27.73
C SER A 7 16.30 -36.66 27.62
N LYS A 8 17.31 -35.83 27.31
CA LYS A 8 17.18 -34.41 27.01
C LYS A 8 16.35 -34.25 25.73
N ARG A 9 15.04 -34.03 25.85
CA ARG A 9 14.27 -33.46 24.74
C ARG A 9 14.59 -31.97 24.71
N ALA A 10 15.53 -31.61 23.83
CA ALA A 10 15.83 -30.23 23.49
C ALA A 10 14.53 -29.54 23.08
N LEU A 11 14.06 -28.62 23.91
CA LEU A 11 13.00 -27.69 23.56
C LEU A 11 13.62 -26.72 22.55
N ALA A 12 13.44 -27.02 21.27
CA ALA A 12 13.78 -26.10 20.19
C ALA A 12 12.85 -24.88 20.30
N LEU A 13 13.32 -23.85 20.96
CA LEU A 13 12.79 -22.49 20.87
C LEU A 13 13.00 -22.02 19.43
N LEU A 14 12.02 -22.27 18.56
CA LEU A 14 11.85 -21.54 17.31
C LEU A 14 11.56 -20.09 17.69
N ALA A 15 12.61 -19.29 17.82
CA ALA A 15 12.50 -17.84 17.81
C ALA A 15 11.97 -17.45 16.43
N PHE A 16 10.67 -17.18 16.35
CA PHE A 16 10.05 -16.55 15.19
C PHE A 16 10.58 -15.11 15.16
N VAL A 17 11.72 -14.91 14.50
CA VAL A 17 12.26 -13.58 14.24
C VAL A 17 11.35 -12.97 13.18
N ALA A 18 10.25 -12.35 13.63
CA ALA A 18 9.40 -11.55 12.76
C ALA A 18 10.24 -10.37 12.25
N SER A 19 10.75 -10.48 11.02
CA SER A 19 11.50 -9.42 10.37
C SER A 19 10.65 -8.14 10.35
N PRO A 20 11.11 -7.05 11.00
CA PRO A 20 10.32 -5.82 11.13
C PRO A 20 9.97 -5.21 9.76
N THR A 21 10.80 -5.44 8.74
CA THR A 21 10.66 -4.88 7.39
C THR A 21 9.37 -5.26 6.66
N LEU A 22 8.85 -6.48 6.82
CA LEU A 22 7.60 -6.88 6.17
C LEU A 22 6.38 -6.16 6.76
N CYS A 23 6.36 -5.96 8.08
CA CYS A 23 5.24 -5.33 8.77
C CYS A 23 5.08 -3.86 8.39
N PHE A 24 6.20 -3.13 8.19
CA PHE A 24 6.17 -1.74 7.75
C PHE A 24 5.67 -1.60 6.30
N ALA A 25 6.14 -2.44 5.37
CA ALA A 25 5.67 -2.39 3.98
C ALA A 25 4.16 -2.66 3.86
N GLN A 26 3.62 -3.58 4.67
CA GLN A 26 2.17 -3.83 4.70
C GLN A 26 1.37 -2.68 5.32
N ALA A 27 1.90 -2.04 6.37
CA ALA A 27 1.28 -0.86 6.97
C ALA A 27 1.19 0.30 5.97
N ASP A 28 2.25 0.51 5.19
CA ASP A 28 2.31 1.55 4.16
C ASP A 28 1.30 1.32 3.03
N VAL A 29 1.14 0.09 2.56
CA VAL A 29 0.13 -0.27 1.53
C VAL A 29 -1.29 -0.09 2.08
N ALA A 30 -1.52 -0.44 3.35
CA ALA A 30 -2.81 -0.23 4.00
C ALA A 30 -3.16 1.26 4.12
N GLU A 31 -2.21 2.11 4.51
CA GLU A 31 -2.40 3.56 4.54
C GLU A 31 -2.70 4.11 3.13
N GLY A 32 -1.93 3.70 2.13
CA GLY A 32 -2.15 4.10 0.73
C GLY A 32 -3.56 3.75 0.25
N ARG A 33 -4.07 2.56 0.60
CA ARG A 33 -5.46 2.17 0.32
C ARG A 33 -6.47 3.07 1.03
N GLN A 34 -6.24 3.43 2.28
CA GLN A 34 -7.14 4.31 3.03
C GLN A 34 -7.22 5.70 2.38
N ILE A 35 -6.09 6.26 1.96
CA ILE A 35 -6.07 7.54 1.25
C ILE A 35 -6.77 7.40 -0.11
N PHE A 36 -6.54 6.31 -0.82
CA PHE A 36 -7.19 6.07 -2.12
C PHE A 36 -8.72 6.07 -2.00
N VAL A 37 -9.28 5.41 -0.99
CA VAL A 37 -10.74 5.26 -0.81
C VAL A 37 -11.40 6.43 -0.09
N LYS A 38 -10.70 7.13 0.82
CA LYS A 38 -11.25 8.21 1.63
C LYS A 38 -10.84 9.61 1.15
N GLY A 39 -9.81 9.69 0.33
CA GLY A 39 -9.16 10.94 -0.04
C GLY A 39 -8.36 11.54 1.11
N ALA A 40 -7.93 12.77 0.91
CA ALA A 40 -7.38 13.62 1.94
C ALA A 40 -7.99 15.00 1.76
N GLY A 41 -8.75 15.47 2.75
CA GLY A 41 -9.39 16.78 2.66
C GLY A 41 -8.36 17.86 2.31
N PRO A 42 -8.70 18.92 1.54
CA PRO A 42 -9.96 19.21 0.85
C PRO A 42 -10.12 18.47 -0.51
N LEU A 43 -9.30 17.46 -0.80
CA LEU A 43 -9.24 16.80 -2.10
C LEU A 43 -10.10 15.53 -2.15
N PRO A 44 -10.65 15.18 -3.32
CA PRO A 44 -11.51 14.01 -3.49
C PRO A 44 -10.73 12.70 -3.28
N ALA A 45 -11.45 11.65 -2.90
CA ALA A 45 -10.92 10.29 -2.94
C ALA A 45 -10.57 9.87 -4.36
N CYS A 46 -9.45 9.18 -4.54
CA CYS A 46 -9.01 8.65 -5.83
C CYS A 46 -10.07 7.72 -6.44
N ALA A 47 -10.72 6.91 -5.59
CA ALA A 47 -11.78 5.98 -5.95
C ALA A 47 -13.02 6.62 -6.60
N LEU A 48 -13.25 7.92 -6.40
CA LEU A 48 -14.36 8.63 -7.05
C LEU A 48 -14.12 8.83 -8.55
N CYS A 49 -12.85 8.96 -8.95
CA CYS A 49 -12.47 9.29 -10.32
C CYS A 49 -11.93 8.08 -11.08
N HIS A 50 -11.26 7.15 -10.40
CA HIS A 50 -10.55 6.02 -11.02
C HIS A 50 -11.18 4.67 -10.69
N ALA A 51 -11.22 3.79 -11.69
CA ALA A 51 -11.47 2.37 -11.50
C ALA A 51 -10.19 1.67 -10.98
N LEU A 52 -10.37 0.79 -9.99
CA LEU A 52 -9.33 -0.05 -9.42
C LEU A 52 -10.01 -1.20 -8.66
N LYS A 53 -9.88 -2.43 -9.16
CA LYS A 53 -10.55 -3.64 -8.62
C LYS A 53 -10.21 -3.91 -7.16
N ASP A 54 -8.96 -3.74 -6.76
CA ASP A 54 -8.53 -3.94 -5.36
C ASP A 54 -9.24 -2.99 -4.37
N ALA A 55 -9.51 -1.76 -4.82
CA ALA A 55 -10.26 -0.77 -4.05
C ALA A 55 -11.78 -1.00 -4.14
N GLY A 56 -12.25 -1.82 -5.09
CA GLY A 56 -13.65 -1.95 -5.45
C GLY A 56 -14.22 -0.69 -6.11
N SER A 57 -13.37 0.16 -6.70
CA SER A 57 -13.80 1.41 -7.31
C SER A 57 -14.05 1.27 -8.81
N THR A 58 -14.99 2.04 -9.32
CA THR A 58 -15.44 2.02 -10.73
C THR A 58 -15.49 3.42 -11.33
N GLY A 59 -14.67 4.35 -10.83
CA GLY A 59 -14.64 5.72 -11.34
C GLY A 59 -14.23 5.78 -12.81
N ALA A 60 -14.83 6.68 -13.58
CA ALA A 60 -14.64 6.79 -15.03
C ALA A 60 -14.24 8.21 -15.48
N ILE A 61 -13.88 9.10 -14.55
CA ILE A 61 -13.40 10.45 -14.87
C ILE A 61 -11.92 10.38 -15.23
N GLY A 62 -11.15 9.65 -14.42
CA GLY A 62 -9.77 9.29 -14.72
C GLY A 62 -9.71 7.93 -15.44
N PRO A 63 -8.52 7.56 -15.95
CA PRO A 63 -8.28 6.23 -16.51
C PRO A 63 -8.53 5.12 -15.50
N ASP A 64 -8.93 3.95 -16.02
CA ASP A 64 -8.88 2.69 -15.28
C ASP A 64 -7.42 2.34 -14.95
N LEU A 65 -7.13 2.17 -13.66
CA LEU A 65 -5.77 1.93 -13.19
C LEU A 65 -5.35 0.46 -13.36
N ASP A 66 -6.30 -0.48 -13.37
CA ASP A 66 -6.02 -1.89 -13.69
C ASP A 66 -5.59 -2.06 -15.16
N GLU A 67 -6.14 -1.23 -16.06
CA GLU A 67 -5.73 -1.20 -17.47
C GLU A 67 -4.44 -0.40 -17.68
N MET A 68 -4.34 0.78 -17.08
CA MET A 68 -3.20 1.69 -17.30
C MET A 68 -1.90 1.18 -16.67
N ARG A 69 -1.98 0.47 -15.53
CA ARG A 69 -0.83 -0.10 -14.79
C ARG A 69 0.36 0.87 -14.68
N PRO A 70 0.17 2.09 -14.17
CA PRO A 70 1.21 3.10 -14.15
C PRO A 70 2.39 2.71 -13.25
N ASP A 71 3.61 3.07 -13.64
CA ASP A 71 4.78 2.90 -12.77
C ASP A 71 4.79 3.91 -11.59
N ALA A 72 5.63 3.62 -10.59
CA ALA A 72 5.71 4.42 -9.37
C ALA A 72 6.06 5.90 -9.63
N LYS A 73 7.00 6.15 -10.55
CA LYS A 73 7.46 7.50 -10.89
C LYS A 73 6.32 8.31 -11.51
N ARG A 74 5.53 7.68 -12.37
CA ARG A 74 4.37 8.28 -13.01
C ARG A 74 3.31 8.64 -11.99
N VAL A 75 2.96 7.72 -11.09
CA VAL A 75 1.97 7.98 -10.03
C VAL A 75 2.42 9.13 -9.14
N GLU A 76 3.67 9.11 -8.66
CA GLU A 76 4.21 10.16 -7.81
C GLU A 76 4.17 11.54 -8.50
N THR A 77 4.60 11.61 -9.76
CA THR A 77 4.62 12.86 -10.52
C THR A 77 3.23 13.47 -10.65
N VAL A 78 2.21 12.65 -10.90
CA VAL A 78 0.82 13.13 -11.01
C VAL A 78 0.27 13.54 -9.66
N LEU A 79 0.52 12.78 -8.59
CA LEU A 79 0.07 13.16 -7.25
C LEU A 79 0.68 14.49 -6.82
N ARG A 80 1.94 14.76 -7.17
CA ARG A 80 2.60 16.02 -6.80
C ARG A 80 2.13 17.21 -7.62
N ASN A 81 1.93 17.03 -8.92
CA ASN A 81 1.74 18.15 -9.85
C ASN A 81 0.31 18.29 -10.40
N GLY A 82 -0.54 17.28 -10.19
CA GLY A 82 -1.81 17.15 -10.88
C GLY A 82 -1.65 16.80 -12.36
N MET A 83 -2.76 16.54 -13.03
CA MET A 83 -2.82 16.37 -14.49
C MET A 83 -4.25 16.54 -15.02
N GLY A 84 -4.45 17.46 -15.95
CA GLY A 84 -5.78 17.73 -16.51
C GLY A 84 -6.76 18.08 -15.38
N PRO A 85 -7.91 17.38 -15.26
CA PRO A 85 -8.86 17.62 -14.17
C PRO A 85 -8.40 17.05 -12.81
N MET A 86 -7.37 16.21 -12.78
CA MET A 86 -6.84 15.65 -11.53
C MET A 86 -6.05 16.71 -10.77
N PRO A 87 -6.45 17.05 -9.52
CA PRO A 87 -5.76 18.07 -8.73
C PRO A 87 -4.37 17.60 -8.29
N ALA A 88 -3.52 18.56 -7.92
CA ALA A 88 -2.28 18.27 -7.22
C ALA A 88 -2.56 17.99 -5.73
N PHE A 89 -1.93 16.95 -5.18
CA PHE A 89 -2.07 16.51 -3.79
C PHE A 89 -0.89 16.89 -2.90
N GLY A 90 0.19 17.47 -3.46
CA GLY A 90 1.41 17.81 -2.72
C GLY A 90 1.24 18.79 -1.55
N THR A 91 0.12 19.51 -1.49
CA THR A 91 -0.22 20.41 -0.37
C THR A 91 -1.17 19.78 0.65
N ALA A 92 -1.83 18.66 0.31
CA ALA A 92 -2.78 17.96 1.17
C ALA A 92 -2.21 16.67 1.78
N LEU A 93 -1.22 16.07 1.12
CA LEU A 93 -0.55 14.85 1.55
C LEU A 93 0.91 15.14 1.89
N SER A 94 1.41 14.53 2.97
CA SER A 94 2.85 14.46 3.24
C SER A 94 3.56 13.55 2.23
N ASP A 95 4.89 13.67 2.13
CA ASP A 95 5.70 12.80 1.27
C ASP A 95 5.52 11.31 1.60
N ALA A 96 5.43 10.96 2.88
CA ALA A 96 5.19 9.58 3.31
C ALA A 96 3.83 9.06 2.80
N GLN A 97 2.79 9.89 2.90
CA GLN A 97 1.45 9.56 2.41
C GLN A 97 1.38 9.45 0.88
N ILE A 98 2.10 10.32 0.15
CA ILE A 98 2.24 10.20 -1.30
C ILE A 98 2.89 8.85 -1.65
N GLN A 99 3.97 8.50 -0.97
CA GLN A 99 4.66 7.22 -1.19
C GLN A 99 3.81 6.01 -0.78
N ALA A 100 2.96 6.13 0.23
CA ALA A 100 1.98 5.11 0.58
C ALA A 100 0.98 4.87 -0.56
N VAL A 101 0.40 5.95 -1.12
CA VAL A 101 -0.52 5.85 -2.28
C VAL A 101 0.18 5.29 -3.52
N VAL A 102 1.40 5.74 -3.82
CA VAL A 102 2.20 5.24 -4.94
C VAL A 102 2.40 3.73 -4.82
N ARG A 103 2.85 3.25 -3.66
CA ARG A 103 3.07 1.83 -3.41
C ARG A 103 1.78 1.03 -3.51
N TYR A 104 0.69 1.56 -2.96
CA TYR A 104 -0.62 0.94 -3.05
C TYR A 104 -1.06 0.76 -4.50
N VAL A 105 -1.10 1.83 -5.31
CA VAL A 105 -1.55 1.78 -6.71
C VAL A 105 -0.70 0.82 -7.55
N VAL A 106 0.62 0.86 -7.41
CA VAL A 106 1.52 -0.02 -8.17
C VAL A 106 1.34 -1.49 -7.75
N ASN A 107 1.23 -1.76 -6.44
CA ASN A 107 1.01 -3.12 -5.96
C ASN A 107 -0.35 -3.67 -6.40
N SER A 108 -1.38 -2.83 -6.37
CA SER A 108 -2.75 -3.16 -6.76
C SER A 108 -2.97 -3.23 -8.26
N THR A 109 -1.93 -3.08 -9.10
CA THR A 109 -2.02 -3.22 -10.56
C THR A 109 -0.95 -4.18 -11.11
N ASN A 110 -0.12 -4.77 -10.23
CA ASN A 110 0.96 -5.71 -10.55
C ASN A 110 0.56 -7.17 -10.32
N HIS A 111 -0.56 -7.57 -10.91
CA HIS A 111 -0.99 -8.97 -11.00
C HIS A 111 -1.08 -9.44 -12.46
#